data_AF-A0A2G4F590-F1
#
_entry.id   AF-A0A2G4F590-F1
#
_cell.length_a   1.000
_cell.length_b   1.000
_cell.length_c   1.000
_cell.angle_alpha   90.00
_cell.angle_beta   90.00
_cell.angle_gamma   90.00
#
_symmetry.space_group_name_H-M   'P 1'
#
loop_
_entity.id
_entity.type
_entity.pdbx_description
1 polymer ?
#
loop_
_entity_poly.entity_id
_entity_poly.type
_entity_poly.pdbx_seq_one_letter_code
_entity_poly.pdbx_strand_id
1 'polypeptide(L)'
;MQSNQNEQIAKATAENLELQDGGHSLARHGPDRSNIDLENRLTTGIAPNGVFSPTQASTRFNSYQDWLETRQAALNAIAKREGIDLSQPPPLGKQGSFNIILEHGKPIDDGFVGSGTKVKITDPVSGKQGKVYTNAQSVKGLTRTQTQLEWNSSTNRWEVKQHYPDARNWDQLTASYTAPP
;
A
#
# COMPACT_ATOMS: atom_id res chain seq x y z
N MET A 1 15.23 1.46 -24.32
CA MET A 1 14.13 2.28 -24.88
C MET A 1 12.77 1.65 -24.63
N GLN A 2 12.54 0.36 -24.94
CA GLN A 2 11.27 -0.33 -24.67
C GLN A 2 10.86 -0.38 -23.17
N SER A 3 11.81 -0.54 -22.24
CA SER A 3 11.53 -0.56 -20.80
C SER A 3 10.88 0.73 -20.28
N ASN A 4 11.37 1.89 -20.71
CA ASN A 4 10.84 3.18 -20.27
C ASN A 4 9.44 3.46 -20.86
N GLN A 5 9.19 3.00 -22.08
CA GLN A 5 7.86 3.13 -22.69
C GLN A 5 6.83 2.25 -21.96
N ASN A 6 7.21 1.02 -21.59
CA ASN A 6 6.34 0.13 -20.84
C ASN A 6 6.00 0.70 -19.46
N GLU A 7 6.96 1.31 -18.78
CA GLU A 7 6.73 1.94 -17.47
C GLU A 7 5.82 3.17 -17.56
N GLN A 8 5.93 3.97 -18.62
CA GLN A 8 5.00 5.10 -18.85
C GLN A 8 3.57 4.64 -19.11
N ILE A 9 3.40 3.56 -19.89
CA ILE A 9 2.08 2.94 -20.11
C ILE A 9 1.55 2.37 -18.79
N ALA A 10 2.40 1.72 -17.99
CA ALA A 10 2.04 1.21 -16.68
C ALA A 10 1.60 2.34 -15.75
N LYS A 11 2.32 3.46 -15.72
CA LYS A 11 1.96 4.66 -14.96
C LYS A 11 0.58 5.18 -15.33
N ALA A 12 0.32 5.43 -16.61
CA ALA A 12 -0.97 5.93 -17.07
C ALA A 12 -2.12 4.97 -16.72
N THR A 13 -1.87 3.66 -16.83
CA THR A 13 -2.85 2.62 -16.45
C THR A 13 -3.11 2.63 -14.94
N ALA A 14 -2.05 2.70 -14.14
CA ALA A 14 -2.14 2.72 -12.68
C ALA A 14 -2.87 3.97 -12.18
N GLU A 15 -2.57 5.15 -12.73
CA GLU A 15 -3.23 6.41 -12.38
C GLU A 15 -4.73 6.38 -12.71
N ASN A 16 -5.13 5.77 -13.83
CA ASN A 16 -6.54 5.61 -14.18
C ASN A 16 -7.27 4.66 -13.22
N LEU A 17 -6.65 3.52 -12.85
CA LEU A 17 -7.24 2.59 -11.88
C LEU A 17 -7.35 3.24 -10.49
N GLU A 18 -6.31 3.94 -10.06
CA GLU A 18 -6.25 4.66 -8.79
C GLU A 18 -7.34 5.74 -8.70
N LEU A 19 -7.58 6.49 -9.78
CA LEU A 19 -8.65 7.49 -9.85
C LEU A 19 -10.02 6.84 -9.64
N GLN A 20 -10.23 5.66 -10.23
CA GLN A 20 -11.48 4.91 -10.08
C GLN A 20 -11.66 4.32 -8.68
N ASP A 21 -10.57 4.04 -7.98
CA ASP A 21 -10.55 3.49 -6.62
C ASP A 21 -10.56 4.57 -5.51
N GLY A 22 -10.50 5.85 -5.87
CA GLY A 22 -10.58 6.98 -4.94
C GLY A 22 -9.24 7.53 -4.42
N GLY A 23 -8.09 7.08 -4.95
CA GLY A 23 -6.80 7.77 -4.73
C GLY A 23 -6.09 7.47 -3.40
N HIS A 24 -6.09 6.23 -2.91
CA HIS A 24 -5.54 5.88 -1.60
C HIS A 24 -4.23 5.07 -1.60
N SER A 25 -3.76 4.58 -2.75
CA SER A 25 -2.50 3.84 -2.88
C SER A 25 -1.39 4.70 -3.46
N LEU A 26 -1.44 5.07 -4.75
CA LEU A 26 -0.32 5.70 -5.47
C LEU A 26 0.13 7.02 -4.84
N ALA A 27 -0.80 7.82 -4.31
CA ALA A 27 -0.48 9.10 -3.68
C ALA A 27 0.44 8.95 -2.44
N ARG A 28 0.48 7.76 -1.84
CA ARG A 28 1.25 7.45 -0.61
C ARG A 28 2.33 6.39 -0.80
N HIS A 29 2.16 5.52 -1.79
CA HIS A 29 2.96 4.32 -1.99
C HIS A 29 3.43 4.16 -3.45
N GLY A 30 3.13 5.10 -4.35
CA GLY A 30 3.56 5.02 -5.73
C GLY A 30 5.08 5.15 -5.90
N PRO A 31 5.66 4.67 -7.01
CA PRO A 31 7.10 4.69 -7.24
C PRO A 31 7.75 6.08 -7.16
N ASP A 32 6.98 7.12 -7.49
CA ASP A 32 7.45 8.51 -7.48
C ASP A 32 7.54 9.14 -6.07
N ARG A 33 7.24 8.40 -4.99
CA ARG A 33 7.41 8.93 -3.61
C ARG A 33 8.88 9.09 -3.28
N SER A 34 9.30 10.22 -2.72
CA SER A 34 10.71 10.42 -2.35
C SER A 34 11.06 9.74 -1.01
N ASN A 35 12.34 9.41 -0.80
CA ASN A 35 12.79 8.87 0.49
C ASN A 35 12.48 9.82 1.64
N ILE A 36 12.66 11.12 1.42
CA ILE A 36 12.37 12.18 2.39
C ILE A 36 10.89 12.13 2.80
N ASP A 37 9.97 11.97 1.85
CA ASP A 37 8.53 11.88 2.17
C ASP A 37 8.20 10.63 3.00
N LEU A 38 8.85 9.50 2.68
CA LEU A 38 8.64 8.24 3.39
C LEU A 38 9.19 8.29 4.82
N GLU A 39 10.39 8.85 5.01
CA GLU A 39 10.99 9.08 6.33
C GLU A 39 10.16 10.07 7.16
N ASN A 40 9.78 11.21 6.55
CA ASN A 40 8.99 12.24 7.21
C ASN A 40 7.66 11.70 7.72
N ARG A 41 7.00 10.79 7.00
CA ARG A 41 5.75 10.19 7.48
C ARG A 41 5.93 9.47 8.82
N LEU A 42 7.07 8.81 9.02
CA LEU A 42 7.34 8.05 10.25
C LEU A 42 7.62 8.94 11.45
N THR A 43 8.20 10.12 11.23
CA THR A 43 8.61 11.05 12.28
C THR A 43 7.60 12.17 12.55
N THR A 44 6.78 12.53 11.55
CA THR A 44 5.77 13.60 11.64
C THR A 44 4.34 13.08 11.63
N GLY A 45 4.12 11.85 11.17
CA GLY A 45 2.79 11.29 10.99
C GLY A 45 2.06 11.81 9.75
N ILE A 46 2.70 12.67 8.95
CA ILE A 46 2.11 13.24 7.73
C ILE A 46 2.49 12.37 6.53
N ALA A 47 1.51 11.80 5.86
CA ALA A 47 1.73 11.00 4.65
C ALA A 47 2.19 11.88 3.47
N PRO A 48 2.77 11.29 2.41
CA PRO A 48 3.25 12.06 1.24
C PRO A 48 2.19 12.92 0.54
N ASN A 49 0.90 12.65 0.79
CA ASN A 49 -0.20 13.46 0.29
C ASN A 49 -0.67 14.55 1.26
N GLY A 50 0.11 14.87 2.31
CA GLY A 50 -0.19 15.89 3.31
C GLY A 50 -1.21 15.48 4.38
N VAL A 51 -1.77 14.27 4.30
CA VAL A 51 -2.78 13.80 5.24
C VAL A 51 -2.12 13.24 6.50
N PHE A 52 -2.61 13.65 7.68
CA PHE A 52 -2.23 13.03 8.94
C PHE A 52 -2.65 11.55 8.96
N SER A 53 -1.65 10.67 8.84
CA SER A 53 -1.76 9.21 8.81
C SER A 53 -0.47 8.58 9.37
N PRO A 54 -0.27 8.65 10.70
CA PRO A 54 0.84 7.98 11.36
C PRO A 54 0.84 6.48 11.07
N THR A 55 2.02 5.91 10.90
CA THR A 55 2.21 4.51 10.49
C THR A 55 3.48 3.95 11.13
N GLN A 56 3.61 2.62 11.11
CA GLN A 56 4.84 1.92 11.51
C GLN A 56 5.82 1.71 10.36
N ALA A 57 5.31 1.78 9.13
CA ALA A 57 6.10 1.65 7.91
C ALA A 57 5.58 2.59 6.82
N SER A 58 6.48 3.16 6.03
CA SER A 58 6.18 3.97 4.87
C SER A 58 7.00 3.45 3.69
N THR A 59 6.32 2.79 2.76
CA THR A 59 6.91 2.04 1.65
C THR A 59 6.39 2.55 0.31
N ARG A 60 7.14 2.30 -0.77
CA ARG A 60 6.71 2.59 -2.14
C ARG A 60 7.02 1.43 -3.07
N PHE A 61 6.22 1.22 -4.11
CA PHE A 61 6.55 0.23 -5.13
C PHE A 61 7.81 0.62 -5.91
N ASN A 62 8.58 -0.36 -6.39
CA ASN A 62 9.75 -0.15 -7.24
C ASN A 62 9.37 0.45 -8.61
N SER A 63 8.20 0.08 -9.11
CA SER A 63 7.70 0.48 -10.43
C SER A 63 6.17 0.46 -10.47
N TYR A 64 5.60 1.15 -11.45
CA TYR A 64 4.17 1.10 -11.75
C TYR A 64 3.78 -0.27 -12.31
N GLN A 65 4.71 -0.95 -12.99
CA GLN A 65 4.54 -2.35 -13.37
C GLN A 65 4.35 -3.25 -12.15
N ASP A 66 5.22 -3.14 -11.13
CA ASP A 66 5.05 -3.92 -9.90
C ASP A 66 3.72 -3.60 -9.22
N TRP A 67 3.33 -2.32 -9.12
CA TRP A 67 2.02 -1.94 -8.58
C TRP A 67 0.85 -2.64 -9.31
N LEU A 68 0.86 -2.64 -10.65
CA LEU A 68 -0.19 -3.27 -11.46
C LEU A 68 -0.21 -4.79 -11.27
N GLU A 69 0.96 -5.43 -11.36
CA GLU A 69 1.11 -6.88 -11.22
C GLU A 69 0.63 -7.34 -9.84
N THR A 70 1.09 -6.70 -8.77
CA THR A 70 0.75 -7.09 -7.39
C THR A 70 -0.70 -6.78 -7.07
N ARG A 71 -1.25 -5.68 -7.59
CA ARG A 71 -2.68 -5.35 -7.44
C ARG A 71 -3.54 -6.42 -8.10
N GLN A 72 -3.25 -6.78 -9.34
CA GLN A 72 -4.02 -7.80 -10.05
C GLN A 72 -3.90 -9.18 -9.36
N ALA A 73 -2.71 -9.54 -8.89
CA ALA A 73 -2.50 -10.78 -8.14
C ALA A 73 -3.33 -10.80 -6.84
N ALA A 74 -3.38 -9.68 -6.10
CA ALA A 74 -4.19 -9.55 -4.88
C ALA A 74 -5.70 -9.69 -5.17
N LEU A 75 -6.21 -9.06 -6.22
CA LEU A 75 -7.61 -9.19 -6.64
C LEU A 75 -7.96 -10.63 -7.03
N ASN A 76 -7.11 -11.29 -7.83
CA ASN A 76 -7.30 -12.69 -8.20
C ASN A 76 -7.30 -13.61 -6.98
N ALA A 77 -6.41 -13.35 -6.03
CA ALA A 77 -6.32 -14.13 -4.79
C ALA A 77 -7.56 -13.93 -3.90
N ILE A 78 -8.10 -12.71 -3.78
CA ILE A 78 -9.36 -12.45 -3.08
C ILE A 78 -10.52 -13.18 -3.76
N ALA A 79 -10.68 -13.01 -5.08
CA ALA A 79 -11.75 -13.64 -5.85
C ALA A 79 -11.75 -15.17 -5.66
N LYS A 80 -10.55 -15.79 -5.74
CA LYS A 80 -10.36 -17.22 -5.52
C LYS A 80 -10.65 -17.64 -4.08
N ARG A 81 -10.17 -16.91 -3.08
CA ARG A 81 -10.36 -17.23 -1.66
C ARG A 81 -11.83 -17.17 -1.25
N GLU A 82 -12.55 -16.16 -1.73
CA GLU A 82 -13.93 -15.88 -1.31
C GLU A 82 -14.98 -16.55 -2.20
N GLY A 83 -14.57 -17.06 -3.37
CA GLY A 83 -15.46 -17.63 -4.39
C GLY A 83 -16.41 -16.60 -4.97
N ILE A 84 -15.89 -15.40 -5.29
CA ILE A 84 -16.68 -14.27 -5.81
C ILE A 84 -16.23 -13.85 -7.20
N ASP A 85 -17.16 -13.30 -7.98
CA ASP A 85 -16.88 -12.61 -9.24
C ASP A 85 -16.77 -11.10 -8.96
N LEU A 86 -15.58 -10.53 -9.19
CA LEU A 86 -15.32 -9.10 -8.97
C LEU A 86 -15.97 -8.19 -10.03
N SER A 87 -16.63 -8.75 -11.04
CA SER A 87 -17.49 -7.99 -11.97
C SER A 87 -18.93 -7.82 -11.45
N GLN A 88 -19.29 -8.53 -10.37
CA GLN A 88 -20.63 -8.55 -9.79
C GLN A 88 -20.64 -7.94 -8.38
N PRO A 89 -21.80 -7.45 -7.92
CA PRO A 89 -21.98 -7.09 -6.51
C PRO A 89 -21.67 -8.27 -5.59
N PRO A 90 -21.30 -8.01 -4.32
CA PRO A 90 -21.17 -9.07 -3.32
C PRO A 90 -22.47 -9.88 -3.25
N PRO A 91 -22.40 -11.22 -3.19
CA PRO A 91 -23.60 -12.03 -3.01
C PRO A 91 -24.33 -11.64 -1.73
N LEU A 92 -25.66 -11.80 -1.73
CA LEU A 92 -26.48 -11.50 -0.55
C LEU A 92 -25.94 -12.23 0.69
N GLY A 93 -25.71 -11.48 1.77
CA GLY A 93 -25.18 -12.02 3.03
C GLY A 93 -23.66 -12.22 3.09
N LYS A 94 -22.91 -11.92 2.02
CA LYS A 94 -21.43 -11.89 2.04
C LYS A 94 -20.90 -10.52 2.47
N GLN A 95 -19.70 -10.53 3.05
CA GLN A 95 -18.98 -9.31 3.40
C GLN A 95 -18.64 -8.51 2.14
N GLY A 96 -18.92 -7.20 2.14
CA GLY A 96 -18.56 -6.27 1.06
C GLY A 96 -17.16 -5.70 1.18
N SER A 97 -16.29 -6.29 2.01
CA SER A 97 -14.93 -5.78 2.25
C SER A 97 -13.99 -6.94 2.57
N PHE A 98 -12.83 -6.95 1.92
CA PHE A 98 -11.82 -8.00 2.06
C PHE A 98 -10.44 -7.39 2.26
N ASN A 99 -9.65 -8.04 3.11
CA ASN A 99 -8.22 -7.76 3.26
C ASN A 99 -7.42 -8.99 2.86
N ILE A 100 -6.26 -8.76 2.25
CA ILE A 100 -5.29 -9.81 1.95
C ILE A 100 -3.87 -9.28 2.11
N ILE A 101 -3.00 -10.12 2.68
CA ILE A 101 -1.55 -9.99 2.56
C ILE A 101 -1.12 -11.07 1.58
N LEU A 102 -0.39 -10.70 0.54
CA LEU A 102 -0.01 -11.61 -0.54
C LEU A 102 1.50 -11.56 -0.77
N GLU A 103 2.12 -12.74 -0.78
CA GLU A 103 3.52 -12.99 -1.11
C GLU A 103 3.70 -13.13 -2.63
N HIS A 104 4.68 -12.42 -3.19
CA HIS A 104 4.93 -12.37 -4.64
C HIS A 104 6.21 -13.09 -5.07
N GLY A 105 7.06 -13.50 -4.12
CA GLY A 105 8.28 -14.27 -4.41
C GLY A 105 9.40 -13.49 -5.11
N LYS A 106 9.21 -12.19 -5.34
CA LYS A 106 10.23 -11.25 -5.83
C LYS A 106 10.17 -9.93 -5.04
N PRO A 107 11.30 -9.20 -4.91
CA PRO A 107 11.31 -7.81 -4.48
C PRO A 107 10.35 -6.94 -5.29
N ILE A 108 9.53 -6.13 -4.62
CA ILE A 108 8.57 -5.22 -5.27
C ILE A 108 8.71 -3.77 -4.81
N ASP A 109 9.62 -3.47 -3.89
CA ASP A 109 9.68 -2.17 -3.24
C ASP A 109 11.02 -1.80 -2.56
N ASP A 110 11.01 -0.56 -2.07
CA ASP A 110 11.78 -0.09 -0.93
C ASP A 110 10.94 0.84 0.00
N GLY A 111 11.52 1.23 1.13
CA GLY A 111 10.87 2.14 2.07
C GLY A 111 11.58 2.28 3.41
N PHE A 112 10.79 2.59 4.44
CA PHE A 112 11.29 2.80 5.79
C PHE A 112 10.34 2.20 6.83
N VAL A 113 10.91 1.75 7.95
CA VAL A 113 10.19 1.36 9.17
C VAL A 113 10.57 2.29 10.32
N GLY A 114 9.61 2.58 11.19
CA GLY A 114 9.84 3.40 12.37
C GLY A 114 10.72 2.69 13.40
N SER A 115 11.67 3.41 13.99
CA SER A 115 12.60 2.89 15.01
C SER A 115 12.81 3.88 16.16
N GLY A 116 13.42 3.40 17.25
CA GLY A 116 13.57 4.19 18.48
C GLY A 116 12.26 4.32 19.26
N THR A 117 12.06 5.48 19.91
CA THR A 117 10.94 5.70 20.83
C THR A 117 9.69 6.13 20.09
N LYS A 118 8.52 5.63 20.53
CA LYS A 118 7.22 6.11 20.07
C LYS A 118 6.82 7.37 20.83
N VAL A 119 6.65 8.49 20.13
CA VAL A 119 6.25 9.78 20.70
C VAL A 119 4.80 10.07 20.32
N LYS A 120 3.99 10.53 21.28
CA LYS A 120 2.62 11.00 21.00
C LYS A 120 2.69 12.38 20.36
N ILE A 121 1.92 12.58 19.30
CA ILE A 121 1.76 13.88 18.63
C ILE A 121 0.28 14.19 18.42
N THR A 122 -0.01 15.47 18.24
CA THR A 122 -1.32 15.98 17.84
C THR A 122 -1.15 16.75 16.55
N ASP A 123 -1.91 16.40 15.52
CA ASP A 123 -1.97 17.18 14.29
C ASP A 123 -2.54 18.57 14.59
N PRO A 124 -1.81 19.67 14.36
CA PRO A 124 -2.30 21.01 14.66
C PRO A 124 -3.50 21.40 13.79
N VAL A 125 -3.68 20.78 12.61
CA VAL A 125 -4.76 21.14 11.68
C VAL A 125 -6.06 20.42 12.05
N SER A 126 -6.03 19.09 12.20
CA SER A 126 -7.24 18.31 12.48
C SER A 126 -7.50 18.02 13.96
N GLY A 127 -6.54 18.30 14.84
CA GLY A 127 -6.60 17.94 16.26
C GLY A 127 -6.47 16.43 16.53
N LYS A 128 -6.26 15.61 15.50
CA LYS A 128 -6.12 14.16 15.63
C LYS A 128 -4.83 13.81 16.35
N GLN A 129 -4.91 12.82 17.24
CA GLN A 129 -3.75 12.31 17.97
C GLN A 129 -3.17 11.07 17.28
N GLY A 130 -1.86 10.92 17.38
CA GLY A 130 -1.12 9.81 16.78
C GLY A 130 0.14 9.47 17.55
N LYS A 131 0.82 8.41 17.12
CA LYS A 131 2.17 8.06 17.58
C LYS A 131 3.10 7.99 16.38
N VAL A 132 4.26 8.62 16.52
CA VAL A 132 5.34 8.64 15.55
C VAL A 132 6.61 8.09 16.18
N TYR A 133 7.62 7.83 15.36
CA TYR A 133 8.90 7.31 15.80
C TYR A 133 9.94 8.41 15.81
N THR A 134 10.90 8.33 16.73
CA THR A 134 12.03 9.27 16.76
C THR A 134 12.95 9.11 15.56
N ASN A 135 13.01 7.91 14.98
CA ASN A 135 13.91 7.56 13.89
C ASN A 135 13.18 6.71 12.84
N ALA A 136 13.78 6.62 11.65
CA ALA A 136 13.38 5.71 10.58
C ALA A 136 14.58 4.85 10.17
N GLN A 137 14.33 3.62 9.77
CA GLN A 137 15.33 2.70 9.24
C GLN A 137 14.90 2.27 7.84
N SER A 138 15.82 2.35 6.87
CA SER A 138 15.54 1.93 5.50
C SER A 138 15.28 0.44 5.44
N VAL A 139 14.26 0.05 4.69
CA VAL A 139 14.00 -1.34 4.30
C VAL A 139 13.93 -1.44 2.80
N LYS A 140 14.29 -2.59 2.25
CA LYS A 140 14.18 -2.86 0.82
C LYS A 140 14.00 -4.34 0.56
N GLY A 141 13.46 -4.62 -0.62
CA GLY A 141 13.28 -5.97 -1.11
C GLY A 141 12.16 -6.71 -0.40
N LEU A 142 11.14 -5.99 0.08
CA LEU A 142 9.94 -6.66 0.57
C LEU A 142 9.26 -7.34 -0.62
N THR A 143 8.55 -8.41 -0.31
CA THR A 143 7.98 -9.31 -1.31
C THR A 143 6.49 -9.51 -1.09
N ARG A 144 5.91 -8.86 -0.07
CA ARG A 144 4.47 -8.88 0.21
C ARG A 144 3.82 -7.55 -0.04
N THR A 145 2.55 -7.59 -0.45
CA THR A 145 1.64 -6.45 -0.39
C THR A 145 0.52 -6.68 0.60
N GLN A 146 0.05 -5.63 1.25
CA GLN A 146 -1.30 -5.61 1.83
C GLN A 146 -2.26 -4.91 0.88
N THR A 147 -3.43 -5.50 0.66
CA THR A 147 -4.52 -4.94 -0.16
C THR A 147 -5.83 -5.00 0.59
N GLN A 148 -6.57 -3.88 0.57
CA GLN A 148 -7.96 -3.80 1.01
C GLN A 148 -8.86 -3.55 -0.20
N LEU A 149 -9.88 -4.38 -0.36
CA LEU A 149 -10.89 -4.31 -1.39
C LEU A 149 -12.25 -4.06 -0.74
N GLU A 150 -13.06 -3.17 -1.29
CA GLU A 150 -14.40 -2.88 -0.76
C GLU A 150 -15.40 -2.64 -1.89
N TRP A 151 -16.63 -3.13 -1.72
CA TRP A 151 -17.73 -2.86 -2.62
C TRP A 151 -18.30 -1.48 -2.37
N ASN A 152 -18.34 -0.65 -3.40
CA ASN A 152 -19.00 0.65 -3.37
C ASN A 152 -20.34 0.56 -4.12
N SER A 153 -21.44 0.63 -3.36
CA SER A 153 -22.80 0.55 -3.90
C SER A 153 -23.18 1.77 -4.75
N SER A 154 -22.57 2.93 -4.51
CA SER A 154 -22.86 4.16 -5.25
C SER A 154 -22.26 4.14 -6.65
N THR A 155 -21.09 3.49 -6.81
CA THR A 155 -20.39 3.33 -8.10
C THR A 155 -20.59 1.94 -8.70
N ASN A 156 -21.30 1.05 -8.00
CA ASN A 156 -21.61 -0.33 -8.38
C ASN A 156 -20.36 -1.12 -8.82
N ARG A 157 -19.28 -1.01 -8.04
CA ARG A 157 -17.99 -1.66 -8.31
C ARG A 157 -17.22 -1.99 -7.05
N TRP A 158 -16.28 -2.93 -7.18
CA TRP A 158 -15.23 -3.14 -6.19
C TRP A 158 -14.12 -2.09 -6.35
N GLU A 159 -13.69 -1.51 -5.25
CA GLU A 159 -12.66 -0.45 -5.18
C GLU A 159 -11.51 -0.88 -4.27
N VAL A 160 -10.28 -0.70 -4.73
CA VAL A 160 -9.09 -0.97 -3.91
C VAL A 160 -8.85 0.22 -2.99
N LYS A 161 -9.26 0.08 -1.72
CA LYS A 161 -9.16 1.14 -0.72
C LYS A 161 -7.73 1.35 -0.21
N GLN A 162 -6.91 0.31 -0.23
CA GLN A 162 -5.50 0.37 0.12
C GLN A 162 -4.72 -0.67 -0.68
N HIS A 163 -3.54 -0.32 -1.15
CA HIS A 163 -2.57 -1.26 -1.73
C HIS A 163 -1.16 -0.73 -1.48
N TYR A 164 -0.31 -1.49 -0.81
CA TYR A 164 1.06 -1.07 -0.51
C TYR A 164 1.98 -2.26 -0.21
N PRO A 165 3.30 -2.12 -0.43
CA PRO A 165 4.29 -3.09 0.04
C PRO A 165 4.28 -3.18 1.56
N ASP A 166 4.17 -4.40 2.10
CA ASP A 166 4.05 -4.65 3.52
C ASP A 166 5.42 -4.88 4.17
N ALA A 167 5.85 -3.95 5.03
CA ALA A 167 7.10 -4.07 5.78
C ALA A 167 6.91 -4.63 7.20
N ARG A 168 5.66 -4.95 7.61
CA ARG A 168 5.44 -5.51 8.95
C ARG A 168 6.13 -6.86 9.05
N ASN A 169 6.83 -7.07 10.16
CA ASN A 169 7.58 -8.29 10.42
C ASN A 169 8.69 -8.59 9.40
N TRP A 170 9.09 -7.62 8.57
CA TRP A 170 10.26 -7.76 7.71
C TRP A 170 11.54 -7.64 8.53
N ASP A 171 12.42 -8.63 8.40
CA ASP A 171 13.77 -8.58 8.93
C ASP A 171 14.75 -8.29 7.79
N GLN A 172 15.33 -7.09 7.83
CA GLN A 172 16.28 -6.62 6.81
C GLN A 172 17.59 -7.42 6.80
N LEU A 173 17.99 -8.04 7.91
CA LEU A 173 19.23 -8.82 8.00
C LEU A 173 19.09 -10.17 7.30
N THR A 174 17.94 -10.82 7.45
CA THR A 174 17.66 -12.12 6.83
C THR A 174 16.92 -12.02 5.50
N ALA A 175 16.48 -10.81 5.12
CA ALA A 175 15.65 -10.55 3.96
C ALA A 175 14.40 -11.46 3.92
N SER A 176 13.75 -11.59 5.07
CA SER A 176 12.61 -12.50 5.24
C SER A 176 11.58 -11.94 6.21
N TYR A 177 10.37 -12.47 6.13
CA TYR A 177 9.32 -12.15 7.09
C TYR A 177 9.37 -13.10 8.29
N THR A 178 9.35 -12.53 9.49
CA THR A 178 9.36 -13.29 10.75
C THR A 178 7.98 -13.87 11.13
N ALA A 179 6.94 -13.56 10.35
CA ALA A 179 5.59 -14.07 10.53
C ALA A 179 4.96 -14.47 9.17
N PRO A 180 4.04 -15.45 9.16
CA PRO A 180 3.25 -15.76 7.96
C PRO A 180 2.37 -14.55 7.56
N PRO A 181 1.96 -14.48 6.28
CA PRO A 181 1.01 -13.48 5.81
C PRO A 181 -0.40 -13.68 6.38
#